data_AF-Q89U22-F1
#
_entry.id   AF-Q89U22-F1
#
_cell.length_a   1.000
_cell.length_b   1.000
_cell.length_c   1.000
_cell.angle_alpha   90.00
_cell.angle_beta   90.00
_cell.angle_gamma   90.00
#
_symmetry.space_group_name_H-M   'P 1'
#
loop_
_entity.id
_entity.type
_entity.pdbx_description
1 polymer ?
#
loop_
_entity_poly.entity_id
_entity_poly.type
_entity_poly.pdbx_seq_one_letter_code
_entity_poly.pdbx_strand_id
1 'polypeptide(L)'
;MLQSGARWRDCPREYGPYTTIYNRFNRWAKRGRWCAIFEALAKPGEDGVVLSLDSTSIKAHRCASGGKGGSTIKQSAARAEAARQKSMR
;
A
#
# COMPACT_ATOMS: atom_id res chain seq x y z
N MET A 1 -15.42 -1.84 -22.93
CA MET A 1 -14.37 -0.92 -22.44
C MET A 1 -14.08 -1.29 -21.00
N LEU A 2 -12.89 -1.83 -20.70
CA LEU A 2 -12.51 -2.26 -19.33
C LEU A 2 -12.62 -1.06 -18.38
N GLN A 3 -13.62 -1.07 -17.50
CA GLN A 3 -13.91 0.01 -16.53
C GLN A 3 -12.94 0.03 -15.33
N SER A 4 -11.93 -0.83 -15.33
CA SER A 4 -11.00 -0.98 -14.22
C SER A 4 -9.78 -0.07 -14.44
N GLY A 5 -9.89 1.18 -14.01
CA GLY A 5 -8.73 2.08 -13.85
C GLY A 5 -7.84 1.69 -12.67
N ALA A 6 -7.64 0.39 -12.44
CA ALA A 6 -6.93 -0.20 -11.29
C ALA A 6 -7.42 0.37 -9.95
N ARG A 7 -8.74 0.36 -9.70
CA ARG A 7 -9.29 0.87 -8.43
C ARG A 7 -8.91 -0.09 -7.30
N TRP A 8 -8.50 0.43 -6.15
CA TRP A 8 -8.22 -0.40 -4.97
C TRP A 8 -9.40 -1.30 -4.54
N ARG A 9 -10.63 -0.86 -4.85
CA ARG A 9 -11.86 -1.63 -4.58
C ARG A 9 -11.99 -2.89 -5.43
N ASP A 10 -11.30 -2.94 -6.56
CA ASP A 10 -11.31 -4.09 -7.46
C ASP A 10 -10.25 -5.14 -7.05
N CYS A 11 -9.49 -4.90 -5.98
CA CYS A 11 -8.54 -5.88 -5.46
C CYS A 11 -9.26 -7.14 -4.96
N PRO A 12 -8.67 -8.34 -5.18
CA PRO A 12 -9.20 -9.59 -4.67
C PRO A 12 -9.42 -9.57 -3.14
N ARG A 13 -10.50 -10.22 -2.70
CA ARG A 13 -10.97 -10.16 -1.30
C ARG A 13 -10.00 -10.85 -0.34
N GLU A 14 -9.24 -11.82 -0.82
CA GLU A 14 -8.19 -12.54 -0.07
C GLU A 14 -7.06 -11.63 0.42
N TYR A 15 -6.85 -10.47 -0.21
CA TYR A 15 -5.88 -9.47 0.25
C TYR A 15 -6.41 -8.60 1.40
N GLY A 16 -7.67 -8.79 1.78
CA GLY A 16 -8.34 -8.06 2.85
C GLY A 16 -8.92 -6.71 2.39
N PRO A 17 -9.26 -5.83 3.35
CA PRO A 17 -9.89 -4.55 3.04
C PRO A 17 -9.04 -3.66 2.13
N TYR A 18 -9.65 -3.07 1.10
CA TYR A 18 -8.96 -2.20 0.13
C TYR A 18 -8.21 -1.02 0.77
N THR A 19 -8.67 -0.54 1.92
CA THR A 19 -8.02 0.52 2.71
C THR A 19 -6.68 0.06 3.28
N THR A 20 -6.59 -1.19 3.73
CA THR A 20 -5.35 -1.81 4.22
C THR A 20 -4.33 -1.96 3.10
N ILE A 21 -4.79 -2.35 1.90
CA ILE A 21 -3.95 -2.46 0.70
C ILE A 21 -3.36 -1.10 0.34
N TYR A 22 -4.21 -0.06 0.21
CA TYR A 22 -3.76 1.31 -0.06
C TYR A 22 -2.76 1.82 0.99
N ASN A 23 -3.05 1.62 2.28
CA ASN A 23 -2.17 2.05 3.37
C ASN A 23 -0.80 1.37 3.32
N ARG A 24 -0.75 0.08 2.98
CA ARG A 24 0.50 -0.66 2.79
C ARG A 24 1.27 -0.13 1.59
N PHE A 25 0.60 0.02 0.45
CA PHE A 25 1.19 0.57 -0.78
C PHE A 25 1.83 1.94 -0.52
N ASN A 26 1.09 2.86 0.09
CA ASN A 26 1.58 4.22 0.39
C ASN A 26 2.75 4.20 1.39
N ARG A 27 2.70 3.36 2.42
CA ARG A 27 3.81 3.21 3.38
C ARG A 27 5.06 2.67 2.72
N TRP A 28 4.93 1.74 1.78
CA TRP A 28 6.04 1.17 1.04
C TRP A 28 6.64 2.18 0.07
N ALA A 29 5.81 2.95 -0.63
CA ALA A 29 6.24 4.04 -1.48
C ALA A 29 7.05 5.08 -0.70
N LYS A 30 6.54 5.55 0.45
CA LYS A 30 7.26 6.49 1.33
C LYS A 30 8.58 5.94 1.88
N ARG A 31 8.72 4.61 1.99
CA ARG A 31 9.94 3.93 2.45
C ARG A 31 10.86 3.53 1.30
N GLY A 32 10.57 3.89 0.06
CA GLY A 32 11.38 3.54 -1.11
C GLY A 32 11.39 2.05 -1.47
N ARG A 33 10.49 1.24 -0.91
CA ARG A 33 10.50 -0.22 -1.11
C ARG A 33 10.25 -0.62 -2.56
N TRP A 34 9.44 0.14 -3.29
CA TRP A 34 9.19 -0.12 -4.70
C TRP A 34 10.46 0.01 -5.54
N CYS A 35 11.26 1.05 -5.29
CA CYS A 35 12.57 1.22 -5.94
C CYS A 35 13.51 0.08 -5.58
N ALA A 36 13.61 -0.29 -4.29
CA ALA A 36 14.47 -1.39 -3.86
C ALA A 36 14.10 -2.73 -4.51
N ILE A 37 12.80 -3.03 -4.66
CA ILE A 37 12.33 -4.23 -5.36
C ILE A 37 12.71 -4.17 -6.84
N PHE A 38 12.46 -3.03 -7.50
CA PHE A 38 12.82 -2.84 -8.90
C PHE A 38 14.32 -3.04 -9.13
N GLU A 39 15.16 -2.40 -8.31
CA GLU A 39 16.63 -2.56 -8.38
C GLU A 39 17.08 -3.99 -8.15
N ALA A 40 16.43 -4.72 -7.22
CA ALA A 40 16.75 -6.13 -6.99
C ALA A 40 16.38 -7.02 -8.19
N LEU A 41 15.27 -6.73 -8.87
CA LEU A 41 14.79 -7.49 -10.04
C LEU A 41 15.49 -7.09 -11.34
N ALA A 42 15.96 -5.85 -11.45
CA ALA A 42 16.68 -5.35 -12.62
C ALA A 42 18.13 -5.84 -12.67
N LYS A 43 18.65 -6.43 -11.59
CA LYS A 43 19.97 -7.07 -11.60
C LYS A 43 19.91 -8.33 -12.48
N PRO A 44 20.85 -8.49 -13.42
CA PRO A 44 20.96 -9.74 -14.17
C PRO A 44 21.15 -10.91 -13.21
N GLY A 45 20.42 -12.00 -13.44
CA GLY A 45 20.69 -13.26 -12.75
C GLY A 45 22.07 -13.82 -13.15
N GLU A 46 22.61 -14.74 -12.34
CA GLU A 46 23.90 -15.40 -12.62
C GLU A 46 23.93 -16.08 -14.00
N ASP A 47 22.77 -16.50 -14.48
CA ASP A 47 22.57 -17.23 -15.74
C ASP A 47 22.59 -16.33 -16.99
N GLY A 48 22.75 -15.01 -16.83
CA GLY A 48 22.81 -14.07 -17.96
C GLY A 48 21.48 -13.86 -18.71
N VAL A 49 20.35 -14.27 -18.12
CA VAL A 49 19.02 -14.08 -18.71
C VAL A 49 18.68 -12.58 -18.78
N VAL A 50 18.49 -12.09 -20.00
CA VAL A 50 17.99 -10.73 -20.25
C VAL A 50 16.49 -10.70 -19.97
N LEU A 51 16.09 -10.04 -18.89
CA LEU A 51 14.69 -9.80 -18.56
C LEU A 51 14.19 -8.60 -19.39
N SER A 52 13.28 -8.85 -20.33
CA SER A 52 12.56 -7.77 -21.02
C SER A 52 11.40 -7.28 -20.15
N LEU A 53 11.38 -5.99 -19.84
CA LEU A 53 10.27 -5.35 -19.14
C LEU A 53 9.42 -4.55 -20.13
N ASP A 54 8.22 -5.05 -20.41
CA ASP A 54 7.21 -4.27 -21.13
C ASP A 54 6.44 -3.40 -20.14
N SER A 55 6.50 -2.08 -20.31
CA SER A 55 5.73 -1.15 -19.48
C SER A 55 4.33 -0.94 -20.06
N THR A 56 3.30 -1.10 -19.23
CA THR A 56 1.93 -0.65 -19.55
C THR A 56 1.58 0.48 -18.60
N SER A 57 1.12 1.61 -19.14
CA SER A 57 0.69 2.76 -18.34
C SER A 57 -0.82 2.94 -18.40
N ILE A 58 -1.45 3.20 -17.26
CA ILE A 58 -2.88 3.54 -17.16
C ILE A 58 -2.97 4.99 -16.72
N LYS A 59 -3.60 5.84 -17.54
CA LYS A 59 -3.83 7.24 -17.18
C LYS A 59 -4.81 7.30 -16.00
N ALA A 60 -4.38 7.92 -14.91
CA ALA A 60 -5.27 8.19 -13.79
C ALA A 60 -6.39 9.16 -14.23
N HIS A 61 -7.64 8.86 -13.85
CA HIS A 61 -8.76 9.77 -14.07
C HIS A 61 -8.53 11.09 -13.30
N ARG A 62 -9.05 12.21 -13.82
CA ARG A 62 -8.91 13.53 -13.17
C ARG A 62 -9.40 13.58 -11.72
N CYS A 63 -10.31 12.69 -11.33
CA CYS A 63 -10.81 12.57 -9.94
C CYS A 63 -9.93 11.68 -9.04
N ALA A 64 -8.81 11.15 -9.53
CA ALA A 64 -7.86 10.36 -8.73
C ALA A 64 -6.93 11.23 -7.89
N SER A 65 -6.75 12.52 -8.22
CA SER A 65 -6.12 13.49 -7.33
C SER A 65 -7.03 13.68 -6.11
N GLY A 66 -6.61 13.19 -4.96
CA GLY A 66 -7.38 13.32 -3.70
C GLY A 66 -7.67 14.78 -3.33
N GLY A 67 -8.63 14.97 -2.42
CA GLY A 67 -8.96 16.28 -1.85
C GLY A 67 -7.89 16.79 -0.86
N LYS A 68 -7.91 18.11 -0.61
CA LYS A 68 -6.99 18.86 0.29
C LYS A 68 -6.64 18.07 1.57
N GLY A 69 -5.34 18.00 1.86
CA GLY A 69 -4.73 17.22 2.94
C GLY A 69 -5.43 17.38 4.29
N GLY A 70 -5.85 16.24 4.85
CA GLY A 70 -6.34 16.16 6.22
C GLY A 70 -5.21 16.37 7.24
N SER A 71 -5.59 16.89 8.41
CA SER A 71 -4.72 17.29 9.52
C SER A 71 -3.60 16.28 9.84
N THR A 72 -2.38 16.81 9.92
CA THR A 72 -1.15 16.10 10.30
C THR A 72 -1.31 15.43 11.67
N ILE A 73 -1.28 14.09 11.67
CA ILE A 73 -1.05 13.20 12.81
C ILE A 73 -2.06 13.36 13.97
N LYS A 74 -3.10 12.53 13.98
CA LYS A 74 -3.67 12.03 15.25
C LYS A 74 -3.18 10.60 15.45
N GLN A 75 -2.35 10.39 16.48
CA GLN A 75 -2.04 9.05 16.95
C GLN A 75 -3.36 8.38 17.36
N SER A 76 -3.77 7.36 16.60
CA SER A 76 -4.93 6.55 16.95
C SER A 76 -4.56 5.63 18.11
N ALA A 77 -4.98 6.05 19.30
CA ALA A 77 -4.96 5.34 20.59
C ALA A 77 -3.61 5.30 21.34
N ALA A 78 -3.63 5.84 22.57
CA ALA A 78 -2.75 5.40 23.64
C ALA A 78 -3.14 3.97 24.03
N ARG A 79 -2.15 3.11 24.32
CA ARG A 79 -2.43 1.78 24.89
C ARG A 79 -3.14 1.99 26.23
N ALA A 80 -4.37 1.52 26.35
CA ALA A 80 -5.01 1.37 27.64
C ALA A 80 -4.22 0.31 28.43
N GLU A 81 -3.57 0.71 29.53
CA GLU A 81 -3.12 -0.26 30.52
C GLU A 81 -4.35 -0.99 31.08
N ALA A 82 -4.30 -2.32 31.07
CA ALA A 82 -5.30 -3.16 31.70
C ALA A 82 -5.25 -2.94 33.21
N ALA A 83 -6.16 -2.12 33.75
CA ALA A 83 -6.30 -1.95 35.19
C ALA A 83 -6.90 -3.22 35.82
N ARG A 84 -6.14 -3.74 36.80
CA ARG A 84 -6.37 -4.93 37.65
C ARG A 84 -7.79 -5.02 38.24
N GLN A 85 -8.44 -6.18 38.11
CA GLN A 85 -9.71 -6.50 38.79
C GLN A 85 -9.57 -6.36 40.32
N LYS A 86 -10.50 -5.62 40.94
CA LYS A 86 -10.59 -5.45 42.40
C LYS A 86 -11.45 -6.57 42.98
N SER A 87 -10.87 -7.39 43.86
CA SER A 87 -11.59 -8.43 44.60
C SER A 87 -12.68 -7.82 45.46
N MET A 88 -13.91 -8.32 45.35
CA MET A 88 -14.96 -8.11 46.34
C MET A 88 -14.64 -8.96 47.58
N ARG A 89 -14.96 -8.41 48.75
CA ARG A 89 -14.84 -9.07 50.04
C ARG A 89 -16.18 -9.65 50.42
#